data_AF-A0A486XN09-F1
#
_entry.id   AF-A0A486XN09-F1
#
_cell.length_a   1.000
_cell.length_b   1.000
_cell.length_c   1.000
_cell.angle_alpha   90.00
_cell.angle_beta   90.00
_cell.angle_gamma   90.00
#
_symmetry.space_group_name_H-M   'P 1'
#
loop_
_entity.id
_entity.type
_entity.pdbx_description
1 polymer ?
#
loop_
_entity_poly.entity_id
_entity_poly.type
_entity_poly.pdbx_seq_one_letter_code
_entity_poly.pdbx_strand_id
1 'polypeptide(L)'
;MQYSEVKKICDELHKTGKTVSLDYLISQVPGAQASLVVHYQKWRNEQANRMPETTPNNSSFSADFITAFQREADAYAKKHTDQLNQQLQQAMQAEVLAAEHNRELQREVEQLQQRKAELESSLQQQQQQLSTQAEKFSQLTDERDRTLAKSREQESQLEKTNAELEQLRSELALADQGINEGKTKLAQLESALEAANQRAADAQQQAKTAKADAEQLQMKLIAAQQAQDELEEQLQQAKQLNEQKLQQLQNELAAAEQELAPLQAQAKQSEQLAEKVQQLQDAEQQVKAELEKARQEIKNTLEQLQTRDHDVTELQAMLDEFETKLQQATKTETKAVALNKRLQAQLEQLKQATGSLATTQTAQQTDNSAELAALQAEMHKVQTSLEQAQEHIQALTTERDEAIKALQQANEVAQATPATQNIEIANDSAQLAEFEAEAKVAASTIARLEKELDDISKQLTEANKQLDHSKHEADAQRESAEKVQEQLDAMQKAQTADIDDSQDIQATLEQLRANNAMLKEQASITANHQSEQRDMIRQLREELQQQRDMVADMQLEKDKLLKQKSQLEQQVSFVKDNAAATIERLTRYREQAQEKIERLEQKLGGRPSDQL
;
A
#
# COMPACT_ATOMS: atom_id res chain seq x y z
N MET A 1 -63.95 28.61 -140.98
CA MET A 1 -63.62 28.08 -142.32
C MET A 1 -64.91 27.62 -142.98
N GLN A 2 -65.04 27.75 -144.29
CA GLN A 2 -66.13 27.13 -145.03
C GLN A 2 -65.61 25.92 -145.82
N TYR A 3 -66.40 24.84 -145.86
CA TYR A 3 -66.07 23.61 -146.60
C TYR A 3 -65.78 23.87 -148.10
N SER A 4 -66.41 24.90 -148.67
CA SER A 4 -66.21 25.39 -150.04
C SER A 4 -64.77 25.83 -150.36
N GLU A 5 -64.05 26.39 -149.41
CA GLU A 5 -62.68 26.90 -149.59
C GLU A 5 -61.69 25.73 -149.66
N VAL A 6 -61.76 24.83 -148.66
CA VAL A 6 -60.97 23.59 -148.61
C VAL A 6 -61.26 22.75 -149.85
N LYS A 7 -62.54 22.59 -150.23
CA LYS A 7 -62.93 21.84 -151.43
C LYS A 7 -62.34 22.42 -152.72
N LYS A 8 -62.32 23.74 -152.90
CA LYS A 8 -61.68 24.36 -154.09
C LYS A 8 -60.20 23.99 -154.19
N ILE A 9 -59.44 24.14 -153.10
CA ILE A 9 -58.00 23.86 -153.08
C ILE A 9 -57.75 22.36 -153.36
N CYS A 10 -58.51 21.46 -152.75
CA CYS A 10 -58.40 20.03 -153.03
C CYS A 10 -58.79 19.67 -154.48
N ASP A 11 -59.88 20.23 -155.02
CA ASP A 11 -60.32 20.01 -156.41
C ASP A 11 -59.29 20.55 -157.43
N GLU A 12 -58.60 21.65 -157.12
CA GLU A 12 -57.57 22.27 -157.97
C GLU A 12 -56.24 21.49 -157.95
N LEU A 13 -55.80 21.04 -156.77
CA LEU A 13 -54.66 20.12 -156.63
C LEU A 13 -54.92 18.80 -157.38
N HIS A 14 -56.12 18.25 -157.25
CA HIS A 14 -56.52 17.01 -157.92
C HIS A 14 -56.57 17.18 -159.45
N LYS A 15 -57.11 18.30 -159.95
CA LYS A 15 -57.07 18.66 -161.39
C LYS A 15 -55.65 18.88 -161.94
N THR A 16 -54.72 19.36 -161.12
CA THR A 16 -53.32 19.58 -161.51
C THR A 16 -52.42 18.35 -161.30
N GLY A 17 -53.01 17.20 -160.98
CA GLY A 17 -52.29 15.91 -160.83
C GLY A 17 -51.39 15.85 -159.59
N LYS A 18 -51.51 16.79 -158.65
CA LYS A 18 -50.71 16.83 -157.42
C LYS A 18 -51.40 16.06 -156.30
N THR A 19 -50.61 15.37 -155.49
CA THR A 19 -51.12 14.63 -154.33
C THR A 19 -51.67 15.61 -153.28
N VAL A 20 -52.96 15.45 -152.94
CA VAL A 20 -53.62 16.26 -151.91
C VAL A 20 -53.21 15.73 -150.54
N SER A 21 -52.12 16.28 -149.97
CA SER A 21 -51.69 15.95 -148.61
C SER A 21 -52.36 16.87 -147.56
N LEU A 22 -52.57 16.34 -146.36
CA LEU A 22 -53.14 17.10 -145.25
C LEU A 22 -52.22 18.25 -144.84
N ASP A 23 -50.90 18.03 -144.81
CA ASP A 23 -49.90 19.03 -144.42
C ASP A 23 -49.86 20.22 -145.38
N TYR A 24 -50.04 19.98 -146.68
CA TYR A 24 -50.15 21.06 -147.68
C TYR A 24 -51.39 21.93 -147.41
N LEU A 25 -52.53 21.31 -147.11
CA LEU A 25 -53.76 22.04 -146.74
C LEU A 25 -53.59 22.82 -145.43
N ILE A 26 -52.89 22.26 -144.44
CA ILE A 26 -52.55 22.97 -143.19
C ILE A 26 -51.67 24.20 -143.47
N SER A 27 -50.73 24.10 -144.42
CA SER A 27 -49.85 25.23 -144.80
C SER A 27 -50.55 26.35 -145.57
N GLN A 28 -51.62 26.05 -146.32
CA GLN A 28 -52.33 27.00 -147.20
C GLN A 28 -53.58 27.62 -146.56
N VAL A 29 -54.17 27.00 -145.54
CA VAL A 29 -55.48 27.40 -144.99
C VAL A 29 -55.37 27.69 -143.48
N PRO A 30 -55.20 28.96 -143.07
CA PRO A 30 -54.90 29.31 -141.68
C PRO A 30 -56.10 29.10 -140.74
N GLY A 31 -55.92 28.27 -139.70
CA GLY A 31 -56.83 28.15 -138.56
C GLY A 31 -56.96 26.72 -137.99
N ALA A 32 -58.10 26.43 -137.37
CA ALA A 32 -58.28 25.24 -136.52
C ALA A 32 -58.17 23.90 -137.29
N GLN A 33 -57.05 23.20 -137.10
CA GLN A 33 -56.70 21.92 -137.76
C GLN A 33 -57.81 20.86 -137.67
N ALA A 34 -58.51 20.74 -136.54
CA ALA A 34 -59.61 19.78 -136.37
C ALA A 34 -60.75 19.99 -137.39
N SER A 35 -61.11 21.24 -137.70
CA SER A 35 -62.11 21.56 -138.72
C SER A 35 -61.59 21.23 -140.13
N LEU A 36 -60.30 21.45 -140.37
CA LEU A 36 -59.65 21.13 -141.64
C LEU A 36 -59.64 19.61 -141.90
N VAL A 37 -59.33 18.79 -140.88
CA VAL A 37 -59.37 17.32 -140.98
C VAL A 37 -60.77 16.81 -141.33
N VAL A 38 -61.81 17.33 -140.67
CA VAL A 38 -63.21 16.96 -140.97
C VAL A 38 -63.61 17.39 -142.39
N HIS A 39 -63.19 18.58 -142.84
CA HIS A 39 -63.43 19.02 -144.22
C HIS A 39 -62.65 18.19 -145.25
N TYR A 40 -61.40 17.82 -144.98
CA TYR A 40 -60.60 16.96 -145.85
C TYR A 40 -61.16 15.54 -145.94
N GLN A 41 -61.60 14.95 -144.81
CA GLN A 41 -62.33 13.67 -144.81
C GLN A 41 -63.64 13.76 -145.60
N LYS A 42 -64.42 14.84 -145.43
CA LYS A 42 -65.65 15.04 -146.21
C LYS A 42 -65.37 15.16 -147.72
N TRP A 43 -64.32 15.89 -148.11
CA TRP A 43 -63.91 15.98 -149.52
C TRP A 43 -63.44 14.63 -150.06
N ARG A 44 -62.63 13.89 -149.30
CA ARG A 44 -62.17 12.54 -149.68
C ARG A 44 -63.34 11.57 -149.87
N ASN A 45 -64.37 11.67 -149.03
CA ASN A 45 -65.60 10.89 -149.17
C ASN A 45 -66.46 11.35 -150.36
N GLU A 46 -66.51 12.66 -150.66
CA GLU A 46 -67.17 13.18 -151.87
C GLU A 46 -66.43 12.78 -153.17
N GLN A 47 -65.10 12.60 -153.15
CA GLN A 47 -64.38 11.99 -154.28
C GLN A 47 -64.57 10.47 -154.35
N ALA A 48 -64.61 9.76 -153.21
CA ALA A 48 -64.90 8.33 -153.19
C ALA A 48 -66.31 8.01 -153.72
N ASN A 49 -67.30 8.87 -153.46
CA ASN A 49 -68.65 8.79 -154.03
C ASN A 49 -68.77 9.39 -155.44
N ARG A 50 -67.73 10.06 -155.96
CA ARG A 50 -67.63 10.37 -157.40
C ARG A 50 -67.11 9.15 -158.13
N MET A 51 -68.01 8.21 -158.38
CA MET A 51 -67.78 7.15 -159.36
C MET A 51 -67.31 7.77 -160.69
N PRO A 52 -66.17 7.34 -161.25
CA PRO A 52 -65.94 7.47 -162.68
C PRO A 52 -67.05 6.71 -163.41
N GLU A 53 -67.53 7.22 -164.54
CA GLU A 53 -68.35 6.42 -165.45
C GLU A 53 -67.47 5.33 -166.07
N THR A 54 -67.40 4.18 -165.40
CA THR A 54 -66.66 3.01 -165.89
C THR A 54 -67.39 2.43 -167.10
N THR A 55 -66.96 2.82 -168.29
CA THR A 55 -67.35 2.18 -169.54
C THR A 55 -67.09 0.67 -169.45
N PRO A 56 -68.13 -0.18 -169.65
CA PRO A 56 -68.03 -1.61 -169.35
C PRO A 56 -67.36 -2.41 -170.48
N ASN A 57 -66.16 -1.96 -170.90
CA ASN A 57 -65.21 -2.74 -171.71
C ASN A 57 -63.85 -2.02 -171.79
N ASN A 58 -62.99 -2.26 -170.80
CA ASN A 58 -61.53 -2.29 -170.94
C ASN A 58 -60.85 -2.77 -169.65
N SER A 59 -61.22 -3.97 -169.19
CA SER A 59 -60.24 -4.78 -168.47
C SER A 59 -59.26 -5.32 -169.50
N SER A 60 -57.99 -4.94 -169.42
CA SER A 60 -56.92 -5.50 -170.27
C SER A 60 -56.60 -6.97 -169.96
N PHE A 61 -57.31 -7.57 -169.00
CA PHE A 61 -57.16 -8.94 -168.52
C PHE A 61 -58.51 -9.68 -168.60
N SER A 62 -58.48 -10.99 -168.85
CA SER A 62 -59.70 -11.80 -168.96
C SER A 62 -60.48 -11.88 -167.65
N ALA A 63 -61.78 -12.17 -167.72
CA ALA A 63 -62.60 -12.42 -166.54
C ALA A 63 -62.05 -13.57 -165.66
N ASP A 64 -61.45 -14.58 -166.29
CA ASP A 64 -60.76 -15.68 -165.61
C ASP A 64 -59.52 -15.20 -164.84
N PHE A 65 -58.73 -14.28 -165.42
CA PHE A 65 -57.60 -13.66 -164.72
C PHE A 65 -58.06 -12.83 -163.52
N ILE A 66 -59.12 -12.01 -163.68
CA ILE A 66 -59.68 -11.24 -162.55
C ILE A 66 -60.14 -12.20 -161.44
N THR A 67 -60.85 -13.27 -161.80
CA THR A 67 -61.36 -14.28 -160.84
C THR A 67 -60.23 -15.06 -160.16
N ALA A 68 -59.16 -15.40 -160.89
CA ALA A 68 -57.97 -16.05 -160.34
C ALA A 68 -57.20 -15.11 -159.40
N PHE A 69 -56.97 -13.86 -159.83
CA PHE A 69 -56.31 -12.84 -159.02
C PHE A 69 -57.09 -12.50 -157.75
N GLN A 70 -58.42 -12.43 -157.80
CA GLN A 70 -59.26 -12.28 -156.62
C GLN A 70 -59.10 -13.46 -155.66
N ARG A 71 -59.15 -14.70 -156.15
CA ARG A 71 -58.93 -15.90 -155.30
C ARG A 71 -57.54 -15.95 -154.69
N GLU A 72 -56.50 -15.52 -155.42
CA GLU A 72 -55.13 -15.47 -154.92
C GLU A 72 -54.93 -14.32 -153.91
N ALA A 73 -55.54 -13.16 -154.15
CA ALA A 73 -55.57 -12.05 -153.21
C ALA A 73 -56.33 -12.41 -151.92
N ASP A 74 -57.48 -13.08 -152.01
CA ASP A 74 -58.24 -13.59 -150.86
C ASP A 74 -57.44 -14.65 -150.09
N ALA A 75 -56.77 -15.57 -150.79
CA ALA A 75 -55.90 -16.57 -150.17
C ALA A 75 -54.68 -15.94 -149.48
N TYR A 76 -54.07 -14.92 -150.09
CA TYR A 76 -52.96 -14.17 -149.49
C TYR A 76 -53.41 -13.35 -148.28
N ALA A 77 -54.52 -12.61 -148.40
CA ALA A 77 -55.12 -11.84 -147.31
C ALA A 77 -55.53 -12.74 -146.15
N LYS A 78 -56.12 -13.91 -146.42
CA LYS A 78 -56.41 -14.92 -145.40
C LYS A 78 -55.12 -15.41 -144.75
N LYS A 79 -54.12 -15.85 -145.53
CA LYS A 79 -52.84 -16.33 -144.98
C LYS A 79 -52.15 -15.28 -144.10
N HIS A 80 -52.18 -14.01 -144.50
CA HIS A 80 -51.64 -12.90 -143.71
C HIS A 80 -52.47 -12.63 -142.44
N THR A 81 -53.79 -12.80 -142.51
CA THR A 81 -54.69 -12.68 -141.34
C THR A 81 -54.48 -13.83 -140.36
N ASP A 82 -54.36 -15.07 -140.85
CA ASP A 82 -54.07 -16.26 -140.04
C ASP A 82 -52.69 -16.14 -139.38
N GLN A 83 -51.67 -15.64 -140.10
CA GLN A 83 -50.34 -15.34 -139.54
C GLN A 83 -50.38 -14.24 -138.46
N LEU A 84 -51.13 -13.16 -138.68
CA LEU A 84 -51.28 -12.07 -137.70
C LEU A 84 -52.03 -12.55 -136.44
N ASN A 85 -53.06 -13.38 -136.61
CA ASN A 85 -53.78 -14.02 -135.51
C ASN A 85 -52.87 -14.96 -134.71
N GLN A 86 -52.00 -15.72 -135.37
CA GLN A 86 -51.01 -16.58 -134.70
C GLN A 86 -50.00 -15.74 -133.88
N GLN A 87 -49.50 -14.63 -134.44
CA GLN A 87 -48.63 -13.70 -133.72
C GLN A 87 -49.33 -13.05 -132.52
N LEU A 88 -50.61 -12.67 -132.66
CA LEU A 88 -51.41 -12.11 -131.57
C LEU A 88 -51.64 -13.14 -130.45
N GLN A 89 -51.91 -14.40 -130.78
CA GLN A 89 -52.02 -15.48 -129.80
C GLN A 89 -50.70 -15.74 -129.05
N GLN A 90 -49.56 -15.73 -129.75
CA GLN A 90 -48.24 -15.86 -129.14
C GLN A 90 -47.91 -14.68 -128.21
N ALA A 91 -48.22 -13.44 -128.62
CA ALA A 91 -48.04 -12.25 -127.80
C ALA A 91 -48.91 -12.29 -126.53
N MET A 92 -50.18 -12.68 -126.67
CA MET A 92 -51.13 -12.82 -125.54
C MET A 92 -50.68 -13.92 -124.56
N GLN A 93 -50.17 -15.04 -125.06
CA GLN A 93 -49.63 -16.11 -124.20
C GLN A 93 -48.37 -15.65 -123.45
N ALA A 94 -47.48 -14.90 -124.11
CA ALA A 94 -46.30 -14.32 -123.48
C ALA A 94 -46.65 -13.27 -122.42
N GLU A 95 -47.67 -12.44 -122.66
CA GLU A 95 -48.19 -11.46 -121.69
C GLU A 95 -48.79 -12.14 -120.45
N VAL A 96 -49.56 -13.23 -120.62
CA VAL A 96 -50.09 -14.02 -119.49
C VAL A 96 -48.95 -14.61 -118.66
N LEU A 97 -47.95 -15.24 -119.28
CA LEU A 97 -46.79 -15.80 -118.56
C LEU A 97 -45.98 -14.70 -117.84
N ALA A 98 -45.81 -13.53 -118.45
CA ALA A 98 -45.17 -12.38 -117.80
C ALA A 98 -46.00 -11.84 -116.63
N ALA A 99 -47.33 -11.84 -116.72
CA ALA A 99 -48.22 -11.44 -115.62
C ALA A 99 -48.22 -12.45 -114.46
N GLU A 100 -48.10 -13.75 -114.74
CA GLU A 100 -47.94 -14.80 -113.74
C GLU A 100 -46.59 -14.69 -113.03
N HIS A 101 -45.49 -14.56 -113.77
CA HIS A 101 -44.14 -14.35 -113.21
C HIS A 101 -44.06 -13.07 -112.35
N ASN A 102 -44.71 -11.97 -112.77
CA ASN A 102 -44.78 -10.76 -111.94
C ASN A 102 -45.58 -10.95 -110.65
N ARG A 103 -46.64 -11.77 -110.64
CA ARG A 103 -47.38 -12.14 -109.42
C ARG A 103 -46.56 -13.04 -108.49
N GLU A 104 -45.71 -13.90 -109.05
CA GLU A 104 -44.78 -14.74 -108.27
C GLU A 104 -43.71 -13.88 -107.59
N LEU A 105 -43.04 -13.00 -108.36
CA LEU A 105 -42.10 -12.00 -107.81
C LEU A 105 -42.73 -11.10 -106.74
N GLN A 106 -43.99 -10.68 -106.90
CA GLN A 106 -44.71 -9.91 -105.88
C GLN A 106 -44.84 -10.69 -104.56
N ARG A 107 -45.19 -11.98 -104.61
CA ARG A 107 -45.26 -12.85 -103.43
C ARG A 107 -43.90 -13.10 -102.79
N GLU A 108 -42.84 -13.27 -103.58
CA GLU A 108 -41.47 -13.37 -103.05
C GLU A 108 -41.06 -12.09 -102.32
N VAL A 109 -41.36 -10.91 -102.89
CA VAL A 109 -41.09 -9.61 -102.26
C VAL A 109 -41.89 -9.44 -100.96
N GLU A 110 -43.17 -9.83 -100.94
CA GLU A 110 -44.00 -9.83 -99.72
C GLU A 110 -43.43 -10.76 -98.63
N GLN A 111 -43.02 -11.98 -98.97
CA GLN A 111 -42.40 -12.92 -98.03
C GLN A 111 -41.05 -12.41 -97.52
N LEU A 112 -40.22 -11.81 -98.38
CA LEU A 112 -38.95 -11.20 -97.98
C LEU A 112 -39.16 -9.97 -97.07
N GLN A 113 -40.22 -9.18 -97.29
CA GLN A 113 -40.59 -8.08 -96.40
C GLN A 113 -41.09 -8.57 -95.04
N GLN A 114 -41.93 -9.62 -95.00
CA GLN A 114 -42.36 -10.26 -93.74
C GLN A 114 -41.15 -10.78 -92.96
N ARG A 115 -40.28 -11.58 -93.60
CA ARG A 115 -39.07 -12.13 -92.98
C ARG A 115 -38.08 -11.04 -92.55
N LYS A 116 -38.01 -9.91 -93.27
CA LYS A 116 -37.23 -8.73 -92.84
C LYS A 116 -37.81 -8.13 -91.55
N ALA A 117 -39.13 -7.94 -91.48
CA ALA A 117 -39.78 -7.39 -90.28
C ALA A 117 -39.64 -8.32 -89.06
N GLU A 118 -39.72 -9.64 -89.26
CA GLU A 118 -39.42 -10.63 -88.21
C GLU A 118 -37.98 -10.51 -87.69
N LEU A 119 -37.00 -10.37 -88.59
CA LEU A 119 -35.59 -10.20 -88.23
C LEU A 119 -35.31 -8.84 -87.57
N GLU A 120 -35.93 -7.74 -88.02
CA GLU A 120 -35.82 -6.42 -87.39
C GLU A 120 -36.44 -6.42 -85.98
N SER A 121 -37.58 -7.08 -85.80
CA SER A 121 -38.21 -7.29 -84.48
C SER A 121 -37.33 -8.13 -83.56
N SER A 122 -36.77 -9.23 -84.05
CA SER A 122 -35.86 -10.10 -83.29
C SER A 122 -34.56 -9.38 -82.89
N LEU A 123 -33.99 -8.58 -83.80
CA LEU A 123 -32.83 -7.73 -83.53
C LEU A 123 -33.13 -6.69 -82.44
N GLN A 124 -34.28 -6.01 -82.54
CA GLN A 124 -34.72 -5.03 -81.54
C GLN A 124 -34.93 -5.67 -80.16
N GLN A 125 -35.51 -6.89 -80.12
CA GLN A 125 -35.67 -7.65 -78.89
C GLN A 125 -34.32 -8.06 -78.27
N GLN A 126 -33.36 -8.53 -79.07
CA GLN A 126 -32.00 -8.84 -78.61
C GLN A 126 -31.29 -7.57 -78.09
N GLN A 127 -31.44 -6.43 -78.78
CA GLN A 127 -30.81 -5.18 -78.35
C GLN A 127 -31.42 -4.64 -77.04
N GLN A 128 -32.73 -4.80 -76.82
CA GLN A 128 -33.36 -4.53 -75.53
C GLN A 128 -32.84 -5.48 -74.43
N GLN A 129 -32.74 -6.78 -74.69
CA GLN A 129 -32.18 -7.75 -73.74
C GLN A 129 -30.74 -7.40 -73.34
N LEU A 130 -29.91 -6.98 -74.30
CA LEU A 130 -28.54 -6.52 -74.03
C LEU A 130 -28.50 -5.22 -73.20
N SER A 131 -29.41 -4.27 -73.44
CA SER A 131 -29.55 -3.06 -72.58
C SER A 131 -29.89 -3.43 -71.14
N THR A 132 -30.92 -4.27 -70.94
CA THR A 132 -31.33 -4.72 -69.60
C THR A 132 -30.24 -5.57 -68.91
N GLN A 133 -29.41 -6.31 -69.66
CA GLN A 133 -28.24 -6.97 -69.09
C GLN A 133 -27.16 -5.97 -68.68
N ALA A 134 -26.84 -4.96 -69.51
CA ALA A 134 -25.87 -3.93 -69.18
C ALA A 134 -26.30 -3.11 -67.94
N GLU A 135 -27.57 -2.76 -67.83
CA GLU A 135 -28.17 -2.10 -66.65
C GLU A 135 -28.00 -2.96 -65.39
N LYS A 136 -28.28 -4.27 -65.46
CA LYS A 136 -28.06 -5.21 -64.34
C LYS A 136 -26.59 -5.35 -63.97
N PHE A 137 -25.67 -5.38 -64.93
CA PHE A 137 -24.22 -5.40 -64.64
C PHE A 137 -23.75 -4.09 -64.00
N SER A 138 -24.33 -2.94 -64.37
CA SER A 138 -24.08 -1.67 -63.68
C SER A 138 -24.56 -1.71 -62.23
N GLN A 139 -25.80 -2.17 -61.99
CA GLN A 139 -26.38 -2.30 -60.64
C GLN A 139 -25.54 -3.23 -59.74
N LEU A 140 -25.14 -4.40 -60.26
CA LEU A 140 -24.26 -5.33 -59.53
C LEU A 140 -22.85 -4.76 -59.27
N THR A 141 -22.38 -3.85 -60.14
CA THR A 141 -21.11 -3.13 -59.94
C THR A 141 -21.23 -2.11 -58.81
N ASP A 142 -22.31 -1.32 -58.80
CA ASP A 142 -22.61 -0.36 -57.72
C ASP A 142 -22.83 -1.05 -56.37
N GLU A 143 -23.52 -2.20 -56.36
CA GLU A 143 -23.73 -3.01 -55.15
C GLU A 143 -22.43 -3.63 -54.63
N ARG A 144 -21.56 -4.15 -55.51
CA ARG A 144 -20.21 -4.61 -55.16
C ARG A 144 -19.41 -3.49 -54.52
N ASP A 145 -19.40 -2.29 -55.11
CA ASP A 145 -18.54 -1.20 -54.64
C ASP A 145 -19.07 -0.57 -53.34
N ARG A 146 -20.40 -0.51 -53.16
CA ARG A 146 -21.02 -0.21 -51.85
C ARG A 146 -20.66 -1.24 -50.78
N THR A 147 -20.60 -2.53 -51.15
CA THR A 147 -20.25 -3.62 -50.22
C THR A 147 -18.76 -3.56 -49.84
N LEU A 148 -17.87 -3.29 -50.80
CA LEU A 148 -16.44 -3.07 -50.55
C LEU A 148 -16.18 -1.82 -49.70
N ALA A 149 -16.94 -0.74 -49.90
CA ALA A 149 -16.87 0.45 -49.07
C ALA A 149 -17.26 0.15 -47.60
N LYS A 150 -18.37 -0.56 -47.38
CA LYS A 150 -18.77 -1.02 -46.05
C LYS A 150 -17.75 -1.97 -45.40
N SER A 151 -17.16 -2.88 -46.17
CA SER A 151 -16.12 -3.79 -45.66
C SER A 151 -14.91 -3.01 -45.13
N ARG A 152 -14.43 -1.99 -45.87
CA ARG A 152 -13.33 -1.12 -45.44
C ARG A 152 -13.68 -0.25 -44.23
N GLU A 153 -14.93 0.20 -44.15
CA GLU A 153 -15.43 0.94 -42.99
C GLU A 153 -15.43 0.04 -41.73
N GLN A 154 -15.89 -1.21 -41.87
CA GLN A 154 -15.85 -2.21 -40.79
C GLN A 154 -14.42 -2.60 -40.40
N GLU A 155 -13.51 -2.77 -41.37
CA GLU A 155 -12.08 -2.98 -41.12
C GLU A 155 -11.46 -1.83 -40.31
N SER A 156 -11.75 -0.57 -40.68
CA SER A 156 -11.27 0.61 -39.96
C SER A 156 -11.91 0.78 -38.57
N GLN A 157 -13.17 0.35 -38.39
CA GLN A 157 -13.81 0.29 -37.07
C GLN A 157 -13.16 -0.77 -36.18
N LEU A 158 -12.89 -1.97 -36.72
CA LEU A 158 -12.18 -3.03 -36.00
C LEU A 158 -10.74 -2.65 -35.64
N GLU A 159 -10.03 -1.94 -36.52
CA GLU A 159 -8.68 -1.45 -36.24
C GLU A 159 -8.67 -0.44 -35.06
N LYS A 160 -9.67 0.45 -34.99
CA LYS A 160 -9.85 1.37 -33.86
C LYS A 160 -10.18 0.64 -32.57
N THR A 161 -11.16 -0.26 -32.57
CA THR A 161 -11.53 -0.99 -31.34
C THR A 161 -10.41 -1.91 -30.85
N ASN A 162 -9.58 -2.45 -31.74
CA ASN A 162 -8.37 -3.17 -31.35
C ASN A 162 -7.31 -2.25 -30.71
N ALA A 163 -7.12 -1.02 -31.23
CA ALA A 163 -6.23 -0.04 -30.60
C ALA A 163 -6.73 0.40 -29.22
N GLU A 164 -8.04 0.64 -29.08
CA GLU A 164 -8.70 0.95 -27.80
C GLU A 164 -8.56 -0.21 -26.79
N LEU A 165 -8.75 -1.46 -27.23
CA LEU A 165 -8.54 -2.66 -26.39
C LEU A 165 -7.09 -2.82 -25.95
N GLU A 166 -6.12 -2.52 -26.81
CA GLU A 166 -4.69 -2.61 -26.44
C GLU A 166 -4.26 -1.46 -25.52
N GLN A 167 -4.85 -0.27 -25.65
CA GLN A 167 -4.70 0.80 -24.66
C GLN A 167 -5.29 0.38 -23.30
N LEU A 168 -6.52 -0.12 -23.26
CA LEU A 168 -7.17 -0.59 -22.01
C LEU A 168 -6.40 -1.74 -21.35
N ARG A 169 -5.75 -2.62 -22.13
CA ARG A 169 -4.82 -3.64 -21.61
C ARG A 169 -3.56 -3.04 -20.98
N SER A 170 -3.00 -1.99 -21.58
CA SER A 170 -1.86 -1.26 -21.03
C SER A 170 -2.23 -0.56 -19.71
N GLU A 171 -3.40 0.08 -19.66
CA GLU A 171 -3.94 0.71 -18.45
C GLU A 171 -4.22 -0.32 -17.34
N LEU A 172 -4.78 -1.48 -17.67
CA LEU A 172 -4.93 -2.61 -16.73
C LEU A 172 -3.58 -3.13 -16.23
N ALA A 173 -2.57 -3.28 -17.09
CA ALA A 173 -1.25 -3.74 -16.68
C ALA A 173 -0.55 -2.74 -15.72
N LEU A 174 -0.74 -1.44 -15.94
CA LEU A 174 -0.28 -0.38 -15.03
C LEU A 174 -1.06 -0.41 -13.70
N ALA A 175 -2.37 -0.66 -13.72
CA ALA A 175 -3.17 -0.82 -12.52
C ALA A 175 -2.76 -2.06 -11.71
N ASP A 176 -2.51 -3.20 -12.35
CA ASP A 176 -2.00 -4.43 -11.72
C ASP A 176 -0.59 -4.21 -11.12
N GLN A 177 0.28 -3.45 -11.79
CA GLN A 177 1.56 -3.04 -11.18
C GLN A 177 1.32 -2.20 -9.92
N GLY A 178 0.46 -1.18 -10.00
CA GLY A 178 0.11 -0.33 -8.85
C GLY A 178 -0.49 -1.12 -7.67
N ILE A 179 -1.34 -2.11 -7.95
CA ILE A 179 -1.90 -3.02 -6.95
C ILE A 179 -0.81 -3.90 -6.33
N ASN A 180 0.15 -4.41 -7.11
CA ASN A 180 1.25 -5.22 -6.58
C ASN A 180 2.27 -4.39 -5.78
N GLU A 181 2.58 -3.16 -6.18
CA GLU A 181 3.32 -2.21 -5.36
C GLU A 181 2.57 -1.86 -4.06
N GLY A 182 1.25 -1.69 -4.14
CA GLY A 182 0.37 -1.49 -2.99
C GLY A 182 0.44 -2.66 -2.00
N LYS A 183 0.24 -3.90 -2.47
CA LYS A 183 0.39 -5.13 -1.67
C LYS A 183 1.78 -5.23 -1.03
N THR A 184 2.84 -4.88 -1.77
CA THR A 184 4.22 -4.94 -1.27
C THR A 184 4.43 -3.92 -0.12
N LYS A 185 3.91 -2.69 -0.27
CA LYS A 185 3.91 -1.68 0.79
C LYS A 185 3.05 -2.11 1.99
N LEU A 186 1.92 -2.76 1.75
CA LEU A 186 1.00 -3.24 2.80
C LEU A 186 1.67 -4.35 3.64
N ALA A 187 2.28 -5.35 3.01
CA ALA A 187 3.04 -6.40 3.71
C ALA A 187 4.26 -5.84 4.49
N GLN A 188 4.92 -4.79 3.98
CA GLN A 188 5.97 -4.07 4.73
C GLN A 188 5.41 -3.36 5.97
N LEU A 189 4.22 -2.76 5.88
CA LEU A 189 3.54 -2.12 7.00
C LEU A 189 3.05 -3.14 8.04
N GLU A 190 2.51 -4.28 7.61
CA GLU A 190 2.14 -5.40 8.50
C GLU A 190 3.36 -5.92 9.27
N SER A 191 4.47 -6.18 8.59
CA SER A 191 5.72 -6.61 9.23
C SER A 191 6.29 -5.57 10.20
N ALA A 192 6.21 -4.28 9.85
CA ALA A 192 6.62 -3.19 10.74
C ALA A 192 5.71 -3.05 11.98
N LEU A 193 4.41 -3.28 11.82
CA LEU A 193 3.41 -3.24 12.90
C LEU A 193 3.54 -4.44 13.84
N GLU A 194 3.84 -5.64 13.31
CA GLU A 194 4.12 -6.83 14.12
C GLU A 194 5.42 -6.66 14.92
N ALA A 195 6.48 -6.11 14.31
CA ALA A 195 7.71 -5.75 15.01
C ALA A 195 7.51 -4.65 16.06
N ALA A 196 6.58 -3.71 15.85
CA ALA A 196 6.19 -2.71 16.84
C ALA A 196 5.42 -3.34 18.02
N ASN A 197 4.50 -4.26 17.74
CA ASN A 197 3.77 -5.01 18.77
C ASN A 197 4.70 -5.87 19.63
N GLN A 198 5.71 -6.53 19.04
CA GLN A 198 6.72 -7.27 19.81
C GLN A 198 7.52 -6.34 20.74
N ARG A 199 8.00 -5.19 20.24
CA ARG A 199 8.67 -4.18 21.08
C ARG A 199 7.77 -3.64 22.20
N ALA A 200 6.48 -3.47 21.94
CA ALA A 200 5.52 -3.05 22.96
C ALA A 200 5.31 -4.13 24.04
N ALA A 201 5.26 -5.41 23.66
CA ALA A 201 5.20 -6.53 24.59
C ALA A 201 6.49 -6.65 25.44
N ASP A 202 7.66 -6.54 24.81
CA ASP A 202 8.96 -6.53 25.50
C ASP A 202 9.05 -5.38 26.51
N ALA A 203 8.67 -4.15 26.10
CA ALA A 203 8.64 -2.99 26.98
C ALA A 203 7.63 -3.16 28.14
N GLN A 204 6.46 -3.74 27.88
CA GLN A 204 5.48 -4.05 28.94
C GLN A 204 6.02 -5.12 29.90
N GLN A 205 6.82 -6.08 29.43
CA GLN A 205 7.44 -7.10 30.27
C GLN A 205 8.59 -6.53 31.11
N GLN A 206 9.42 -5.65 30.53
CA GLN A 206 10.44 -4.89 31.26
C GLN A 206 9.81 -3.96 32.33
N ALA A 207 8.68 -3.33 32.03
CA ALA A 207 7.93 -2.54 33.02
C ALA A 207 7.39 -3.39 34.18
N LYS A 208 6.96 -4.63 33.91
CA LYS A 208 6.53 -5.59 34.95
C LYS A 208 7.71 -6.02 35.84
N THR A 209 8.88 -6.33 35.27
CA THR A 209 10.06 -6.68 36.09
C THR A 209 10.55 -5.48 36.90
N ALA A 210 10.66 -4.29 36.30
CA ALA A 210 11.06 -3.08 37.02
C ALA A 210 10.08 -2.71 38.17
N LYS A 211 8.78 -2.99 38.01
CA LYS A 211 7.80 -2.84 39.10
C LYS A 211 8.03 -3.85 40.23
N ALA A 212 8.30 -5.12 39.92
CA ALA A 212 8.61 -6.14 40.92
C ALA A 212 9.94 -5.85 41.65
N ASP A 213 10.94 -5.34 40.94
CA ASP A 213 12.22 -4.89 41.53
C ASP A 213 12.00 -3.69 42.47
N ALA A 214 11.15 -2.73 42.09
CA ALA A 214 10.77 -1.60 42.93
C ALA A 214 10.00 -2.03 44.19
N GLU A 215 9.06 -2.97 44.07
CA GLU A 215 8.35 -3.59 45.21
C GLU A 215 9.31 -4.34 46.14
N GLN A 216 10.30 -5.06 45.59
CA GLN A 216 11.33 -5.71 46.38
C GLN A 216 12.27 -4.70 47.09
N LEU A 217 12.62 -3.59 46.43
CA LEU A 217 13.37 -2.50 47.06
C LEU A 217 12.57 -1.81 48.18
N GLN A 218 11.27 -1.61 48.00
CA GLN A 218 10.39 -1.07 49.03
C GLN A 218 10.30 -2.00 50.26
N MET A 219 10.17 -3.32 50.04
CA MET A 219 10.24 -4.32 51.12
C MET A 219 11.58 -4.32 51.86
N LYS A 220 12.70 -4.19 51.14
CA LYS A 220 14.04 -4.05 51.74
C LYS A 220 14.19 -2.76 52.56
N LEU A 221 13.60 -1.66 52.09
CA LEU A 221 13.60 -0.38 52.81
C LEU A 221 12.81 -0.49 54.13
N ILE A 222 11.63 -1.12 54.11
CA ILE A 222 10.83 -1.37 55.32
C ILE A 222 11.60 -2.24 56.32
N ALA A 223 12.23 -3.32 55.87
CA ALA A 223 13.03 -4.19 56.73
C ALA A 223 14.27 -3.47 57.31
N ALA A 224 14.91 -2.58 56.54
CA ALA A 224 16.01 -1.75 57.03
C ALA A 224 15.54 -0.70 58.05
N GLN A 225 14.36 -0.13 57.86
CA GLN A 225 13.72 0.80 58.81
C GLN A 225 13.46 0.08 60.15
N GLN A 226 12.84 -1.10 60.12
CA GLN A 226 12.57 -1.91 61.32
C GLN A 226 13.86 -2.30 62.05
N ALA A 227 14.92 -2.67 61.32
CA ALA A 227 16.22 -2.97 61.92
C ALA A 227 16.92 -1.73 62.52
N GLN A 228 16.61 -0.51 62.04
CA GLN A 228 17.05 0.72 62.69
C GLN A 228 16.25 0.98 63.97
N ASP A 229 14.93 0.83 63.93
CA ASP A 229 14.04 1.03 65.09
C ASP A 229 14.43 0.08 66.25
N GLU A 230 14.69 -1.21 65.95
CA GLU A 230 15.21 -2.20 66.91
C GLU A 230 16.59 -1.81 67.50
N LEU A 231 17.46 -1.18 66.69
CA LEU A 231 18.77 -0.69 67.13
C LEU A 231 18.64 0.55 68.04
N GLU A 232 17.70 1.44 67.77
CA GLU A 232 17.41 2.59 68.62
C GLU A 232 16.78 2.16 69.95
N GLU A 233 15.91 1.15 69.97
CA GLU A 233 15.39 0.58 71.21
C GLU A 233 16.50 -0.08 72.05
N GLN A 234 17.36 -0.90 71.44
CA GLN A 234 18.53 -1.49 72.13
C GLN A 234 19.48 -0.41 72.69
N LEU A 235 19.66 0.70 71.97
CA LEU A 235 20.45 1.85 72.46
C LEU A 235 19.80 2.52 73.67
N GLN A 236 18.47 2.66 73.70
CA GLN A 236 17.74 3.21 74.86
C GLN A 236 17.81 2.28 76.07
N GLN A 237 17.58 0.97 75.88
CA GLN A 237 17.69 -0.02 76.95
C GLN A 237 19.13 -0.06 77.52
N ALA A 238 20.16 0.02 76.67
CA ALA A 238 21.55 0.08 77.09
C ALA A 238 21.88 1.35 77.90
N LYS A 239 21.30 2.51 77.55
CA LYS A 239 21.42 3.75 78.34
C LYS A 239 20.79 3.61 79.72
N GLN A 240 19.54 3.14 79.80
CA GLN A 240 18.84 2.95 81.08
C GLN A 240 19.56 1.96 82.01
N LEU A 241 20.08 0.85 81.47
CA LEU A 241 20.89 -0.10 82.23
C LEU A 241 22.17 0.55 82.80
N ASN A 242 22.78 1.47 82.05
CA ASN A 242 23.99 2.16 82.48
C ASN A 242 23.70 3.22 83.55
N GLU A 243 22.57 3.94 83.46
CA GLU A 243 22.08 4.84 84.51
C GLU A 243 21.76 4.09 85.81
N GLN A 244 21.11 2.93 85.73
CA GLN A 244 20.85 2.07 86.89
C GLN A 244 22.16 1.60 87.56
N LYS A 245 23.17 1.21 86.77
CA LYS A 245 24.50 0.88 87.31
C LYS A 245 25.19 2.08 87.95
N LEU A 246 25.03 3.28 87.38
CA LEU A 246 25.58 4.50 87.97
C LEU A 246 24.95 4.78 89.34
N GLN A 247 23.63 4.61 89.47
CA GLN A 247 22.92 4.73 90.75
C GLN A 247 23.31 3.64 91.75
N GLN A 248 23.53 2.39 91.32
CA GLN A 248 24.05 1.35 92.21
C GLN A 248 25.43 1.72 92.76
N LEU A 249 26.36 2.14 91.90
CA LEU A 249 27.71 2.55 92.31
C LEU A 249 27.68 3.78 93.25
N GLN A 250 26.80 4.75 93.02
CA GLN A 250 26.60 5.88 93.94
C GLN A 250 26.10 5.44 95.32
N ASN A 251 25.17 4.48 95.38
CA ASN A 251 24.66 3.94 96.64
C ASN A 251 25.70 3.08 97.38
N GLU A 252 26.52 2.30 96.67
CA GLU A 252 27.63 1.54 97.26
C GLU A 252 28.70 2.48 97.84
N LEU A 253 28.99 3.60 97.18
CA LEU A 253 29.95 4.60 97.65
C LEU A 253 29.45 5.32 98.91
N ALA A 254 28.16 5.69 98.95
CA ALA A 254 27.52 6.26 100.14
C ALA A 254 27.48 5.28 101.34
N ALA A 255 27.34 3.98 101.08
CA ALA A 255 27.42 2.95 102.13
C ALA A 255 28.86 2.83 102.68
N ALA A 256 29.88 2.88 101.82
CA ALA A 256 31.28 2.84 102.23
C ALA A 256 31.69 4.07 103.07
N GLU A 257 31.18 5.27 102.75
CA GLU A 257 31.37 6.46 103.58
C GLU A 257 30.75 6.30 104.98
N GLN A 258 29.61 5.59 105.09
CA GLN A 258 28.94 5.37 106.37
C GLN A 258 29.72 4.40 107.30
N GLU A 259 30.49 3.46 106.75
CA GLU A 259 31.39 2.59 107.54
C GLU A 259 32.68 3.29 108.01
N LEU A 260 33.04 4.45 107.43
CA LEU A 260 34.27 5.17 107.79
C LEU A 260 34.18 5.87 109.17
N ALA A 261 32.97 6.25 109.58
CA ALA A 261 32.70 6.97 110.83
C ALA A 261 33.13 6.22 112.11
N PRO A 262 32.77 4.93 112.33
CA PRO A 262 33.25 4.19 113.51
C PRO A 262 34.76 3.96 113.54
N LEU A 263 35.42 3.82 112.38
CA LEU A 263 36.87 3.59 112.29
C LEU A 263 37.67 4.82 112.74
N GLN A 264 37.24 6.04 112.43
CA GLN A 264 37.86 7.26 112.97
C GLN A 264 37.72 7.39 114.49
N ALA A 265 36.64 6.87 115.09
CA ALA A 265 36.49 6.85 116.55
C ALA A 265 37.47 5.85 117.19
N GLN A 266 37.68 4.69 116.56
CA GLN A 266 38.60 3.66 117.04
C GLN A 266 40.08 4.09 116.98
N ALA A 267 40.46 4.86 115.95
CA ALA A 267 41.80 5.44 115.82
C ALA A 267 42.18 6.33 117.03
N LYS A 268 41.26 7.20 117.48
CA LYS A 268 41.49 8.12 118.62
C LYS A 268 41.65 7.40 119.97
N GLN A 269 41.08 6.21 120.14
CA GLN A 269 41.38 5.37 121.31
C GLN A 269 42.78 4.75 121.27
N SER A 270 43.35 4.53 120.07
CA SER A 270 44.70 4.00 119.92
C SER A 270 45.76 5.01 120.35
N GLU A 271 45.60 6.30 120.01
CA GLU A 271 46.53 7.38 120.43
C GLU A 271 46.57 7.52 121.96
N GLN A 272 45.42 7.52 122.64
CA GLN A 272 45.34 7.61 124.10
C GLN A 272 45.93 6.39 124.84
N LEU A 273 46.05 5.24 124.16
CA LEU A 273 46.77 4.08 124.68
C LEU A 273 48.29 4.19 124.46
N ALA A 274 48.73 4.81 123.37
CA ALA A 274 50.15 5.03 123.08
C ALA A 274 50.82 5.97 124.09
N GLU A 275 50.21 7.13 124.40
CA GLU A 275 50.73 8.04 125.46
C GLU A 275 50.91 7.33 126.80
N LYS A 276 49.98 6.44 127.15
CA LYS A 276 50.00 5.68 128.41
C LYS A 276 51.10 4.63 128.47
N VAL A 277 51.50 4.07 127.32
CA VAL A 277 52.64 3.14 127.24
C VAL A 277 53.96 3.90 127.40
N GLN A 278 54.09 5.07 126.76
CA GLN A 278 55.30 5.90 126.88
C GLN A 278 55.58 6.31 128.34
N GLN A 279 54.56 6.83 129.04
CA GLN A 279 54.67 7.22 130.46
C GLN A 279 55.07 6.05 131.38
N LEU A 280 54.69 4.82 131.04
CA LEU A 280 55.09 3.62 131.81
C LEU A 280 56.53 3.18 131.50
N GLN A 281 57.01 3.37 130.27
CA GLN A 281 58.40 3.07 129.90
C GLN A 281 59.40 4.05 130.53
N ASP A 282 59.06 5.34 130.60
CA ASP A 282 59.92 6.35 131.24
C ASP A 282 60.04 6.08 132.77
N ALA A 283 58.94 5.66 133.40
CA ALA A 283 58.95 5.20 134.80
C ALA A 283 59.77 3.91 134.99
N GLU A 284 59.72 2.96 134.05
CA GLU A 284 60.53 1.73 134.11
C GLU A 284 62.04 2.03 134.04
N GLN A 285 62.45 3.04 133.25
CA GLN A 285 63.85 3.45 133.18
C GLN A 285 64.33 4.14 134.47
N GLN A 286 63.51 4.98 135.10
CA GLN A 286 63.85 5.58 136.40
C GLN A 286 64.06 4.50 137.48
N VAL A 287 63.16 3.53 137.59
CA VAL A 287 63.28 2.43 138.57
C VAL A 287 64.52 1.56 138.30
N LYS A 288 64.88 1.32 137.03
CA LYS A 288 66.13 0.62 136.68
C LYS A 288 67.39 1.39 137.11
N ALA A 289 67.42 2.72 136.91
CA ALA A 289 68.54 3.56 137.29
C ALA A 289 68.76 3.60 138.82
N GLU A 290 67.68 3.67 139.62
CA GLU A 290 67.77 3.58 141.07
C GLU A 290 68.25 2.19 141.54
N LEU A 291 67.82 1.12 140.87
CA LEU A 291 68.18 -0.25 141.21
C LEU A 291 69.66 -0.56 140.88
N GLU A 292 70.23 -0.02 139.80
CA GLU A 292 71.68 -0.10 139.56
C GLU A 292 72.48 0.70 140.59
N LYS A 293 72.01 1.91 140.95
CA LYS A 293 72.67 2.73 141.98
C LYS A 293 72.74 2.01 143.33
N ALA A 294 71.64 1.41 143.78
CA ALA A 294 71.60 0.60 145.00
C ALA A 294 72.52 -0.64 144.91
N ARG A 295 72.64 -1.29 143.75
CA ARG A 295 73.61 -2.39 143.54
C ARG A 295 75.06 -1.92 143.65
N GLN A 296 75.37 -0.73 143.15
CA GLN A 296 76.71 -0.14 143.25
C GLN A 296 77.09 0.14 144.72
N GLU A 297 76.15 0.65 145.52
CA GLU A 297 76.33 0.93 146.95
C GLU A 297 76.47 -0.37 147.78
N ILE A 298 75.71 -1.42 147.45
CA ILE A 298 75.86 -2.76 148.05
C ILE A 298 77.23 -3.38 147.70
N LYS A 299 77.74 -3.17 146.48
CA LYS A 299 79.07 -3.67 146.10
C LYS A 299 80.18 -2.97 146.87
N ASN A 300 80.15 -1.64 146.96
CA ASN A 300 81.15 -0.84 147.69
C ASN A 300 81.18 -1.17 149.19
N THR A 301 80.04 -1.49 149.80
CA THR A 301 79.96 -1.89 151.21
C THR A 301 80.46 -3.31 151.47
N LEU A 302 80.36 -4.21 150.48
CA LEU A 302 80.94 -5.57 150.56
C LEU A 302 82.48 -5.53 150.55
N GLU A 303 83.07 -4.70 149.68
CA GLU A 303 84.54 -4.54 149.55
C GLU A 303 85.16 -3.86 150.80
N GLN A 304 84.40 -3.03 151.53
CA GLN A 304 84.80 -2.47 152.83
C GLN A 304 84.70 -3.46 154.01
N LEU A 305 83.91 -4.54 153.87
CA LEU A 305 83.82 -5.59 154.88
C LEU A 305 85.01 -6.56 154.77
N GLN A 306 85.36 -6.96 153.54
CA GLN A 306 86.48 -7.88 153.30
C GLN A 306 87.85 -7.32 153.68
N THR A 307 88.04 -5.99 153.68
CA THR A 307 89.28 -5.37 154.17
C THR A 307 89.38 -5.37 155.69
N ARG A 308 88.27 -5.30 156.45
CA ARG A 308 88.31 -5.32 157.92
C ARG A 308 88.55 -6.69 158.55
N ASP A 309 88.18 -7.78 157.89
CA ASP A 309 88.54 -9.14 158.35
C ASP A 309 90.05 -9.42 158.23
N HIS A 310 90.75 -8.69 157.34
CA HIS A 310 92.19 -8.76 157.21
C HIS A 310 92.90 -8.16 158.44
N ASP A 311 92.51 -6.94 158.84
CA ASP A 311 93.06 -6.24 160.02
C ASP A 311 92.91 -7.05 161.32
N VAL A 312 91.80 -7.79 161.47
CA VAL A 312 91.55 -8.65 162.65
C VAL A 312 92.52 -9.84 162.68
N THR A 313 93.00 -10.31 161.53
CA THR A 313 93.90 -11.46 161.43
C THR A 313 95.34 -11.10 161.84
N GLU A 314 95.84 -9.91 161.49
CA GLU A 314 97.19 -9.47 161.91
C GLU A 314 97.25 -9.13 163.41
N LEU A 315 96.16 -8.65 164.00
CA LEU A 315 96.04 -8.43 165.44
C LEU A 315 96.14 -9.73 166.26
N GLN A 316 95.82 -10.88 165.67
CA GLN A 316 95.93 -12.18 166.32
C GLN A 316 97.40 -12.64 166.43
N ALA A 317 98.24 -12.34 165.43
CA ALA A 317 99.62 -12.82 165.35
C ALA A 317 100.62 -12.02 166.20
N MET A 318 100.38 -10.72 166.42
CA MET A 318 101.26 -9.88 167.25
C MET A 318 101.09 -10.11 168.76
N LEU A 319 100.02 -10.78 169.21
CA LEU A 319 99.81 -11.10 170.63
C LEU A 319 100.81 -12.17 171.13
N ASP A 320 101.03 -13.23 170.35
CA ASP A 320 101.95 -14.33 170.69
C ASP A 320 103.42 -13.86 170.86
N GLU A 321 103.85 -12.85 170.09
CA GLU A 321 105.22 -12.32 170.18
C GLU A 321 105.43 -11.40 171.40
N PHE A 322 104.39 -10.73 171.89
CA PHE A 322 104.48 -9.90 173.10
C PHE A 322 104.42 -10.73 174.39
N GLU A 323 103.79 -11.90 174.41
CA GLU A 323 103.88 -12.82 175.56
C GLU A 323 105.34 -13.28 175.81
N THR A 324 106.14 -13.39 174.74
CA THR A 324 107.58 -13.69 174.85
C THR A 324 108.39 -12.54 175.51
N LYS A 325 107.87 -11.29 175.52
CA LYS A 325 108.48 -10.15 176.23
C LYS A 325 108.05 -10.00 177.69
N LEU A 326 107.13 -10.85 178.17
CA LEU A 326 106.60 -10.81 179.54
C LEU A 326 107.67 -11.10 180.64
N GLN A 327 108.82 -11.67 180.28
CA GLN A 327 109.83 -12.17 181.24
C GLN A 327 111.02 -11.24 181.54
N GLN A 328 111.09 -10.03 180.96
CA GLN A 328 112.18 -9.06 181.26
C GLN A 328 111.76 -7.80 182.04
N ALA A 329 110.48 -7.47 182.12
CA ALA A 329 109.99 -6.31 182.87
C ALA A 329 109.76 -6.57 184.38
N THR A 330 109.86 -7.83 184.82
CA THR A 330 109.52 -8.34 186.16
C THR A 330 110.56 -7.96 187.24
N LYS A 331 111.04 -6.71 187.26
CA LYS A 331 112.14 -6.24 188.12
C LYS A 331 111.99 -4.84 188.73
N THR A 332 110.90 -4.14 188.50
CA THR A 332 110.58 -2.84 189.16
C THR A 332 109.23 -2.82 189.89
N GLU A 333 108.81 -3.99 190.37
CA GLU A 333 107.94 -4.13 191.53
C GLU A 333 108.65 -3.56 192.78
N THR A 334 108.66 -2.23 193.01
CA THR A 334 109.03 -1.60 194.31
C THR A 334 108.76 -0.08 194.39
N LYS A 335 107.49 0.33 194.19
CA LYS A 335 106.86 1.55 194.75
C LYS A 335 105.39 1.58 194.33
N ALA A 336 104.59 0.73 194.96
CA ALA A 336 103.75 1.08 196.11
C ALA A 336 102.32 1.41 195.64
N VAL A 337 101.28 0.68 196.05
CA VAL A 337 100.86 0.55 197.46
C VAL A 337 100.58 1.93 198.07
N ALA A 338 99.90 2.78 197.30
CA ALA A 338 99.15 3.94 197.78
C ALA A 338 97.92 4.19 196.88
N LEU A 339 96.78 3.48 196.98
CA LEU A 339 96.22 2.68 198.08
C LEU A 339 95.93 3.57 199.32
N ASN A 340 94.71 3.75 199.82
CA ASN A 340 93.42 3.13 199.48
C ASN A 340 92.23 4.03 199.90
N LYS A 341 92.32 5.34 199.66
CA LYS A 341 91.33 6.35 200.09
C LYS A 341 91.50 7.64 199.29
N ARG A 342 90.39 8.38 199.13
CA ARG A 342 90.32 9.76 198.61
C ARG A 342 90.89 9.97 197.21
N LEU A 343 90.05 9.65 196.23
CA LEU A 343 90.13 10.18 194.88
C LEU A 343 88.68 10.30 194.33
N GLN A 344 87.85 11.33 194.59
CA GLN A 344 87.84 12.44 195.58
C GLN A 344 89.20 13.03 195.98
N ALA A 345 89.80 13.99 195.26
CA ALA A 345 89.37 14.60 193.99
C ALA A 345 89.63 13.66 192.80
N GLN A 346 89.02 13.77 191.63
CA GLN A 346 88.37 14.92 190.98
C GLN A 346 87.13 14.43 190.18
N LEU A 347 86.13 15.20 189.71
CA LEU A 347 86.14 16.58 189.18
C LEU A 347 87.06 16.73 187.95
N GLU A 348 87.23 17.96 187.45
CA GLU A 348 87.99 18.29 186.24
C GLU A 348 87.52 17.63 184.92
N GLN A 349 86.91 18.49 184.08
CA GLN A 349 87.37 18.73 182.71
C GLN A 349 87.48 17.48 181.81
N LEU A 350 86.50 17.18 180.95
CA LEU A 350 86.00 18.08 179.87
C LEU A 350 87.16 18.89 179.28
N LYS A 351 87.81 18.36 178.23
CA LYS A 351 88.55 19.08 177.17
C LYS A 351 88.95 18.08 176.08
N GLN A 352 88.50 18.28 174.83
CA GLN A 352 89.27 18.83 173.70
C GLN A 352 90.17 17.76 173.01
N ALA A 353 90.53 17.87 171.72
CA ALA A 353 90.38 18.98 170.77
C ALA A 353 90.03 18.43 169.35
N THR A 354 88.99 18.92 168.67
CA THR A 354 88.97 20.00 167.63
C THR A 354 89.66 19.72 166.27
N GLY A 355 88.89 19.90 165.19
CA GLY A 355 89.32 20.53 163.93
C GLY A 355 89.28 19.65 162.66
N SER A 356 89.14 20.20 161.44
CA SER A 356 88.65 21.52 160.95
C SER A 356 88.74 21.58 159.40
N LEU A 357 88.21 22.65 158.76
CA LEU A 357 88.32 23.01 157.31
C LEU A 357 87.56 22.08 156.31
N ALA A 358 87.22 22.46 155.06
CA ALA A 358 87.11 23.79 154.41
C ALA A 358 86.24 23.79 153.10
N THR A 359 85.26 24.70 153.04
CA THR A 359 84.81 25.62 151.95
C THR A 359 85.02 25.39 150.42
N THR A 360 84.06 25.97 149.64
CA THR A 360 84.19 26.54 148.23
C THR A 360 84.42 25.53 147.07
N GLN A 361 84.28 25.79 145.74
CA GLN A 361 83.74 26.84 144.82
C GLN A 361 83.60 26.20 143.38
N THR A 362 82.99 26.72 142.29
CA THR A 362 81.77 27.52 141.95
C THR A 362 81.61 27.62 140.41
N ALA A 363 80.41 28.00 139.92
CA ALA A 363 80.13 28.79 138.68
C ALA A 363 79.99 28.10 137.29
N GLN A 364 79.25 28.80 136.40
CA GLN A 364 79.31 28.79 134.90
C GLN A 364 78.84 27.51 134.15
N GLN A 365 78.31 27.51 132.91
CA GLN A 365 77.80 28.56 131.99
C GLN A 365 77.08 27.91 130.76
N THR A 366 76.18 28.65 130.06
CA THR A 366 75.88 28.58 128.58
C THR A 366 75.39 27.24 127.95
N ASP A 367 74.74 27.18 126.77
CA ASP A 367 73.98 28.17 125.99
C ASP A 367 73.01 27.50 124.99
N ASN A 368 71.98 28.27 124.60
CA ASN A 368 71.36 28.41 123.27
C ASN A 368 71.08 27.22 122.30
N SER A 369 69.93 27.38 121.61
CA SER A 369 69.64 26.96 120.23
C SER A 369 69.47 25.46 119.92
N ALA A 370 68.28 24.94 120.26
CA ALA A 370 67.64 23.83 119.53
C ALA A 370 66.14 24.08 119.25
N GLU A 371 65.45 24.80 120.15
CA GLU A 371 64.00 25.10 120.03
C GLU A 371 63.61 25.94 118.81
N LEU A 372 64.58 26.62 118.16
CA LEU A 372 64.33 27.44 116.97
C LEU A 372 64.10 26.62 115.68
N ALA A 373 64.42 25.32 115.68
CA ALA A 373 64.36 24.48 114.48
C ALA A 373 63.02 23.73 114.30
N ALA A 374 62.38 23.30 115.40
CA ALA A 374 61.16 22.49 115.32
C ALA A 374 59.95 23.30 114.80
N LEU A 375 59.81 24.56 115.22
CA LEU A 375 58.71 25.43 114.82
C LEU A 375 58.70 25.78 113.32
N GLN A 376 59.83 25.60 112.61
CA GLN A 376 59.93 25.82 111.17
C GLN A 376 59.39 24.64 110.35
N ALA A 377 59.33 23.43 110.90
CA ALA A 377 58.79 22.26 110.21
C ALA A 377 57.24 22.29 110.13
N GLU A 378 56.59 22.88 111.14
CA GLU A 378 55.13 22.84 111.28
C GLU A 378 54.43 23.83 110.33
N MET A 379 55.02 25.01 110.06
CA MET A 379 54.55 25.91 109.00
C MET A 379 54.48 25.20 107.64
N HIS A 380 55.51 24.39 107.32
CA HIS A 380 55.66 23.84 105.98
C HIS A 380 54.60 22.79 105.62
N LYS A 381 53.98 22.14 106.63
CA LYS A 381 52.85 21.22 106.45
C LYS A 381 51.52 21.95 106.28
N VAL A 382 51.32 23.08 106.96
CA VAL A 382 50.13 23.92 106.80
C VAL A 382 50.14 24.61 105.43
N GLN A 383 51.31 25.01 104.93
CA GLN A 383 51.42 25.73 103.66
C GLN A 383 51.02 24.87 102.44
N THR A 384 51.42 23.59 102.38
CA THR A 384 50.98 22.67 101.30
C THR A 384 49.47 22.39 101.34
N SER A 385 48.84 22.48 102.52
CA SER A 385 47.38 22.36 102.66
C SER A 385 46.62 23.57 102.11
N LEU A 386 47.28 24.71 101.90
CA LEU A 386 46.66 25.92 101.35
C LEU A 386 46.59 25.88 99.81
N GLU A 387 47.59 25.28 99.15
CA GLU A 387 47.70 25.24 97.69
C GLU A 387 46.64 24.32 97.07
N GLN A 388 46.41 23.13 97.63
CA GLN A 388 45.35 22.22 97.15
C GLN A 388 43.92 22.76 97.36
N ALA A 389 43.72 23.66 98.34
CA ALA A 389 42.45 24.38 98.50
C ALA A 389 42.26 25.49 97.45
N GLN A 390 43.35 26.03 96.89
CA GLN A 390 43.30 27.09 95.88
C GLN A 390 42.99 26.55 94.47
N GLU A 391 43.48 25.36 94.11
CA GLU A 391 43.09 24.71 92.85
C GLU A 391 41.58 24.40 92.78
N HIS A 392 40.99 23.93 93.88
CA HIS A 392 39.55 23.63 93.92
C HIS A 392 38.67 24.89 93.85
N ILE A 393 39.14 26.03 94.39
CA ILE A 393 38.47 27.33 94.24
C ILE A 393 38.58 27.83 92.79
N GLN A 394 39.72 27.62 92.12
CA GLN A 394 39.87 28.00 90.71
C GLN A 394 38.93 27.19 89.80
N ALA A 395 38.82 25.88 90.01
CA ALA A 395 37.88 25.01 89.28
C ALA A 395 36.41 25.49 89.42
N LEU A 396 35.99 25.81 90.65
CA LEU A 396 34.64 26.33 90.91
C LEU A 396 34.42 27.74 90.36
N THR A 397 35.46 28.58 90.22
CA THR A 397 35.32 29.84 89.48
C THR A 397 35.19 29.64 87.97
N THR A 398 35.86 28.66 87.36
CA THR A 398 35.62 28.33 85.94
C THR A 398 34.24 27.75 85.71
N GLU A 399 33.75 26.85 86.56
CA GLU A 399 32.39 26.30 86.44
C GLU A 399 31.31 27.38 86.66
N ARG A 400 31.53 28.31 87.61
CA ARG A 400 30.70 29.51 87.77
C ARG A 400 30.72 30.40 86.53
N ASP A 401 31.89 30.64 85.95
CA ASP A 401 32.02 31.58 84.83
C ASP A 401 31.56 30.98 83.49
N GLU A 402 31.55 29.65 83.34
CA GLU A 402 30.85 28.96 82.25
C GLU A 402 29.32 28.90 82.48
N ALA A 403 28.85 28.72 83.71
CA ALA A 403 27.42 28.82 84.05
C ALA A 403 26.86 30.25 83.84
N ILE A 404 27.64 31.28 84.17
CA ILE A 404 27.32 32.68 83.85
C ILE A 404 27.25 32.88 82.33
N LYS A 405 28.15 32.26 81.56
CA LYS A 405 28.14 32.30 80.09
C LYS A 405 26.90 31.61 79.49
N ALA A 406 26.47 30.50 80.08
CA ALA A 406 25.26 29.78 79.67
C ALA A 406 23.97 30.59 79.97
N LEU A 407 23.89 31.25 81.13
CA LEU A 407 22.76 32.12 81.46
C LEU A 407 22.78 33.44 80.67
N GLN A 408 23.95 33.98 80.33
CA GLN A 408 24.09 35.16 79.45
C GLN A 408 23.72 34.91 77.99
N GLN A 409 23.57 33.65 77.55
CA GLN A 409 22.99 33.33 76.24
C GLN A 409 21.46 33.13 76.28
N ALA A 410 20.85 33.05 77.45
CA ALA A 410 19.45 32.64 77.61
C ALA A 410 18.46 33.78 77.91
N ASN A 411 18.91 34.98 78.31
CA ASN A 411 17.98 36.03 78.77
C ASN A 411 18.43 37.50 78.58
N GLU A 412 19.01 37.87 77.42
CA GLU A 412 19.15 39.30 77.07
C GLU A 412 18.83 39.64 75.59
N VAL A 413 17.90 38.89 75.00
CA VAL A 413 16.99 39.36 73.93
C VAL A 413 15.62 38.73 74.27
N ALA A 414 14.77 39.29 75.11
CA ALA A 414 14.35 40.69 75.31
C ALA A 414 13.70 40.81 76.72
N GLN A 415 13.42 41.95 77.36
CA GLN A 415 13.36 43.39 77.02
C GLN A 415 13.46 44.16 78.38
N ALA A 416 13.95 45.39 78.53
CA ALA A 416 14.48 46.38 77.58
C ALA A 416 13.54 46.65 76.38
N THR A 417 12.31 47.13 76.56
CA THR A 417 11.73 47.87 77.71
C THR A 417 10.90 47.05 78.70
N PRO A 418 10.87 47.42 80.00
CA PRO A 418 10.50 46.49 81.07
C PRO A 418 9.04 46.53 81.53
N ALA A 419 8.58 45.36 81.95
CA ALA A 419 7.73 45.16 83.13
C ALA A 419 8.61 44.48 84.23
N THR A 420 8.19 44.22 85.47
CA THR A 420 6.83 44.20 86.01
C THR A 420 6.82 44.56 87.50
N GLN A 421 5.82 45.34 87.90
CA GLN A 421 5.00 45.23 89.12
C GLN A 421 5.62 44.72 90.43
N ASN A 422 5.31 45.47 91.49
CA ASN A 422 4.83 44.88 92.73
C ASN A 422 3.31 45.14 92.80
N ILE A 423 2.50 44.08 92.96
CA ILE A 423 1.18 44.08 93.64
C ILE A 423 -0.05 44.73 92.90
N GLU A 424 -1.19 44.01 92.95
CA GLU A 424 -2.61 44.47 92.87
C GLU A 424 -3.16 45.25 91.63
N ILE A 425 -3.06 44.70 90.40
CA ILE A 425 -4.10 44.93 89.35
C ILE A 425 -4.38 43.61 88.60
N ALA A 426 -5.06 42.66 89.26
CA ALA A 426 -5.06 41.25 88.88
C ALA A 426 -6.36 40.73 88.20
N ASN A 427 -7.10 41.55 87.44
CA ASN A 427 -8.34 41.12 86.77
C ASN A 427 -8.50 41.58 85.30
N ASP A 428 -8.20 42.84 84.97
CA ASP A 428 -8.67 43.42 83.70
C ASP A 428 -7.74 43.14 82.48
N SER A 429 -6.49 42.76 82.70
CA SER A 429 -5.53 42.46 81.62
C SER A 429 -5.65 41.05 81.05
N ALA A 430 -6.14 40.09 81.83
CA ALA A 430 -6.32 38.70 81.40
C ALA A 430 -7.33 38.62 80.24
N GLN A 431 -8.45 39.32 80.35
CA GLN A 431 -9.50 39.37 79.32
C GLN A 431 -8.99 39.96 78.00
N LEU A 432 -8.06 40.92 78.04
CA LEU A 432 -7.46 41.50 76.83
C LEU A 432 -6.48 40.56 76.14
N ALA A 433 -5.66 39.82 76.91
CA ALA A 433 -4.77 38.80 76.35
C ALA A 433 -5.54 37.60 75.80
N GLU A 434 -6.65 37.23 76.44
CA GLU A 434 -7.57 36.18 75.98
C GLU A 434 -8.29 36.62 74.69
N PHE A 435 -8.81 37.86 74.63
CA PHE A 435 -9.35 38.43 73.38
C PHE A 435 -8.32 38.54 72.25
N GLU A 436 -7.04 38.85 72.53
CA GLU A 436 -6.01 38.90 71.49
C GLU A 436 -5.61 37.50 71.01
N ALA A 437 -5.63 36.50 71.90
CA ALA A 437 -5.47 35.09 71.54
C ALA A 437 -6.64 34.58 70.70
N GLU A 438 -7.89 34.84 71.11
CA GLU A 438 -9.09 34.55 70.32
C GLU A 438 -9.08 35.30 68.99
N ALA A 439 -8.63 36.56 68.94
CA ALA A 439 -8.50 37.31 67.69
C ALA A 439 -7.43 36.72 66.75
N LYS A 440 -6.32 36.17 67.28
CA LYS A 440 -5.33 35.43 66.49
C LYS A 440 -5.87 34.08 66.00
N VAL A 441 -6.63 33.36 66.82
CA VAL A 441 -7.32 32.12 66.40
C VAL A 441 -8.38 32.44 65.33
N ALA A 442 -9.17 33.50 65.49
CA ALA A 442 -10.13 34.00 64.52
C ALA A 442 -9.44 34.43 63.21
N ALA A 443 -8.33 35.18 63.27
CA ALA A 443 -7.55 35.54 62.09
C ALA A 443 -6.97 34.31 61.37
N SER A 444 -6.50 33.31 62.11
CA SER A 444 -5.99 32.06 61.52
C SER A 444 -7.09 31.21 60.88
N THR A 445 -8.31 31.20 61.44
CA THR A 445 -9.46 30.50 60.88
C THR A 445 -10.08 31.25 59.70
N ILE A 446 -10.09 32.59 59.72
CA ILE A 446 -10.42 33.43 58.56
C ILE A 446 -9.43 33.17 57.42
N ALA A 447 -8.12 33.24 57.66
CA ALA A 447 -7.11 32.93 56.64
C ALA A 447 -7.22 31.50 56.09
N ARG A 448 -7.67 30.54 56.92
CA ARG A 448 -7.98 29.17 56.47
C ARG A 448 -9.22 29.12 55.59
N LEU A 449 -10.30 29.82 55.96
CA LEU A 449 -11.55 29.91 55.20
C LEU A 449 -11.38 30.70 53.89
N GLU A 450 -10.56 31.75 53.87
CA GLU A 450 -10.17 32.49 52.67
C GLU A 450 -9.38 31.60 51.71
N LYS A 451 -8.46 30.76 52.22
CA LYS A 451 -7.76 29.76 51.41
C LYS A 451 -8.70 28.66 50.92
N GLU A 452 -9.59 28.15 51.75
CA GLU A 452 -10.64 27.20 51.35
C GLU A 452 -11.54 27.80 50.25
N LEU A 453 -11.88 29.10 50.33
CA LEU A 453 -12.61 29.82 49.29
C LEU A 453 -11.81 30.01 47.99
N ASP A 454 -10.52 30.32 48.06
CA ASP A 454 -9.65 30.46 46.88
C ASP A 454 -9.43 29.10 46.19
N ASP A 455 -9.26 28.02 46.95
CA ASP A 455 -9.15 26.66 46.42
C ASP A 455 -10.50 26.14 45.86
N ILE A 456 -11.65 26.48 46.47
CA ILE A 456 -12.99 26.25 45.90
C ILE A 456 -13.21 27.10 44.64
N SER A 457 -12.74 28.35 44.60
CA SER A 457 -12.84 29.24 43.44
C SER A 457 -12.04 28.69 42.24
N LYS A 458 -10.82 28.16 42.49
CA LYS A 458 -10.04 27.43 41.48
C LYS A 458 -10.76 26.18 41.00
N GLN A 459 -11.32 25.36 41.90
CA GLN A 459 -12.10 24.18 41.54
C GLN A 459 -13.33 24.54 40.69
N LEU A 460 -14.06 25.62 41.04
CA LEU A 460 -15.19 26.12 40.25
C LEU A 460 -14.75 26.62 38.87
N THR A 461 -13.60 27.30 38.79
CA THR A 461 -13.03 27.79 37.52
C THR A 461 -12.61 26.64 36.62
N GLU A 462 -12.00 25.60 37.18
CA GLU A 462 -11.58 24.42 36.43
C GLU A 462 -12.78 23.53 36.04
N ALA A 463 -13.79 23.39 36.91
CA ALA A 463 -15.06 22.74 36.57
C ALA A 463 -15.82 23.46 35.45
N ASN A 464 -15.80 24.81 35.43
CA ASN A 464 -16.36 25.59 34.32
C ASN A 464 -15.57 25.37 33.01
N LYS A 465 -14.24 25.31 33.04
CA LYS A 465 -13.45 24.92 31.84
C LYS A 465 -13.80 23.52 31.35
N GLN A 466 -13.94 22.55 32.26
CA GLN A 466 -14.30 21.17 31.90
C GLN A 466 -15.72 21.10 31.32
N LEU A 467 -16.66 21.87 31.87
CA LEU A 467 -18.01 22.02 31.34
C LEU A 467 -18.00 22.65 29.94
N ASP A 468 -17.23 23.71 29.72
CA ASP A 468 -17.15 24.38 28.42
C ASP A 468 -16.38 23.55 27.39
N HIS A 469 -15.36 22.80 27.80
CA HIS A 469 -14.68 21.81 26.94
C HIS A 469 -15.64 20.69 26.52
N SER A 470 -16.42 20.15 27.47
CA SER A 470 -17.43 19.12 27.19
C SER A 470 -18.56 19.63 26.28
N LYS A 471 -18.96 20.91 26.39
CA LYS A 471 -19.86 21.55 25.40
C LYS A 471 -19.22 21.60 24.01
N HIS A 472 -17.98 22.06 23.89
CA HIS A 472 -17.30 22.12 22.60
C HIS A 472 -17.10 20.72 21.98
N GLU A 473 -16.86 19.69 22.79
CA GLU A 473 -16.83 18.29 22.33
C GLU A 473 -18.22 17.81 21.87
N ALA A 474 -19.29 18.14 22.61
CA ALA A 474 -20.66 17.81 22.23
C ALA A 474 -21.12 18.53 20.94
N ASP A 475 -20.76 19.81 20.79
CA ASP A 475 -21.04 20.59 19.58
C ASP A 475 -20.20 20.09 18.39
N ALA A 476 -18.94 19.70 18.60
CA ALA A 476 -18.12 19.07 17.54
C ALA A 476 -18.62 17.67 17.16
N GLN A 477 -19.07 16.86 18.12
CA GLN A 477 -19.75 15.58 17.84
C GLN A 477 -21.06 15.79 17.09
N ARG A 478 -21.80 16.85 17.41
CA ARG A 478 -23.02 17.24 16.70
C ARG A 478 -22.73 17.71 15.28
N GLU A 479 -21.75 18.57 15.06
CA GLU A 479 -21.33 19.01 13.72
C GLU A 479 -20.82 17.82 12.89
N SER A 480 -20.13 16.86 13.54
CA SER A 480 -19.74 15.60 12.91
C SER A 480 -20.95 14.72 12.57
N ALA A 481 -21.96 14.64 13.44
CA ALA A 481 -23.19 13.91 13.18
C ALA A 481 -24.03 14.55 12.07
N GLU A 482 -24.12 15.88 12.03
CA GLU A 482 -24.78 16.64 10.96
C GLU A 482 -24.04 16.44 9.62
N LYS A 483 -22.70 16.41 9.59
CA LYS A 483 -21.92 16.03 8.39
C LYS A 483 -22.10 14.57 7.97
N VAL A 484 -22.23 13.63 8.90
CA VAL A 484 -22.52 12.22 8.59
C VAL A 484 -23.97 12.07 8.08
N GLN A 485 -24.91 12.86 8.60
CA GLN A 485 -26.28 12.96 8.10
C GLN A 485 -26.31 13.53 6.68
N GLU A 486 -25.57 14.62 6.40
CA GLU A 486 -25.42 15.17 5.04
C GLU A 486 -24.77 14.18 4.08
N GLN A 487 -23.75 13.41 4.52
CA GLN A 487 -23.14 12.35 3.73
C GLN A 487 -24.10 11.18 3.47
N LEU A 488 -24.94 10.81 4.44
CA LEU A 488 -26.00 9.81 4.26
C LEU A 488 -27.08 10.28 3.29
N ASP A 489 -27.55 11.52 3.42
CA ASP A 489 -28.53 12.13 2.50
C ASP A 489 -27.96 12.29 1.08
N ALA A 490 -26.67 12.65 0.96
CA ALA A 490 -25.96 12.71 -0.33
C ALA A 490 -25.75 11.33 -0.94
N MET A 491 -25.43 10.31 -0.13
CA MET A 491 -25.28 8.92 -0.56
C MET A 491 -26.61 8.26 -0.90
N GLN A 492 -27.71 8.60 -0.22
CA GLN A 492 -29.06 8.19 -0.62
C GLN A 492 -29.48 8.87 -1.93
N LYS A 493 -29.15 10.16 -2.12
CA LYS A 493 -29.36 10.84 -3.41
C LYS A 493 -28.53 10.22 -4.53
N ALA A 494 -27.28 9.84 -4.26
CA ALA A 494 -26.45 9.06 -5.19
C ALA A 494 -27.08 7.70 -5.49
N GLN A 495 -27.58 6.96 -4.49
CA GLN A 495 -28.30 5.70 -4.72
C GLN A 495 -29.61 5.88 -5.50
N THR A 496 -30.29 7.02 -5.41
CA THR A 496 -31.42 7.33 -6.30
C THR A 496 -30.98 7.73 -7.71
N ALA A 497 -29.74 8.19 -7.90
CA ALA A 497 -29.15 8.35 -9.23
C ALA A 497 -28.64 7.01 -9.80
N ASP A 498 -28.10 6.10 -8.98
CA ASP A 498 -27.79 4.71 -9.35
C ASP A 498 -29.06 3.95 -9.83
N ILE A 499 -30.25 4.39 -9.39
CA ILE A 499 -31.55 3.86 -9.86
C ILE A 499 -31.94 4.46 -11.23
N ASP A 500 -31.49 5.65 -11.58
CA ASP A 500 -31.63 6.22 -12.94
C ASP A 500 -30.58 5.61 -13.89
N ASP A 501 -29.33 5.43 -13.43
CA ASP A 501 -28.33 4.60 -14.13
C ASP A 501 -28.82 3.15 -14.28
N SER A 502 -29.67 2.64 -13.37
CA SER A 502 -30.35 1.34 -13.54
C SER A 502 -31.41 1.36 -14.64
N GLN A 503 -32.03 2.51 -14.95
CA GLN A 503 -32.86 2.67 -16.15
C GLN A 503 -32.00 2.67 -17.41
N ASP A 504 -30.87 3.39 -17.44
CA ASP A 504 -29.95 3.40 -18.60
C ASP A 504 -29.25 2.04 -18.79
N ILE A 505 -28.93 1.31 -17.73
CA ILE A 505 -28.46 -0.07 -17.77
C ILE A 505 -29.57 -1.01 -18.26
N GLN A 506 -30.83 -0.81 -17.87
CA GLN A 506 -31.95 -1.57 -18.43
C GLN A 506 -32.17 -1.27 -19.91
N ALA A 507 -32.13 0.00 -20.32
CA ALA A 507 -32.22 0.43 -21.72
C ALA A 507 -31.06 -0.14 -22.55
N THR A 508 -29.84 -0.13 -22.01
CA THR A 508 -28.66 -0.73 -22.64
C THR A 508 -28.80 -2.25 -22.74
N LEU A 509 -29.31 -2.94 -21.70
CA LEU A 509 -29.60 -4.38 -21.75
C LEU A 509 -30.71 -4.73 -22.74
N GLU A 510 -31.72 -3.87 -22.89
CA GLU A 510 -32.82 -4.02 -23.85
C GLU A 510 -32.34 -3.77 -25.28
N GLN A 511 -31.49 -2.76 -25.49
CA GLN A 511 -30.80 -2.50 -26.75
C GLN A 511 -29.85 -3.65 -27.11
N LEU A 512 -29.11 -4.21 -26.15
CA LEU A 512 -28.26 -5.40 -26.35
C LEU A 512 -29.10 -6.66 -26.65
N ARG A 513 -30.28 -6.82 -26.04
CA ARG A 513 -31.23 -7.90 -26.39
C ARG A 513 -31.78 -7.72 -27.80
N ALA A 514 -32.17 -6.50 -28.18
CA ALA A 514 -32.64 -6.18 -29.53
C ALA A 514 -31.54 -6.40 -30.59
N ASN A 515 -30.31 -5.99 -30.29
CA ASN A 515 -29.14 -6.26 -31.14
C ASN A 515 -28.85 -7.77 -31.24
N ASN A 516 -28.89 -8.50 -30.13
CA ASN A 516 -28.69 -9.96 -30.14
C ASN A 516 -29.83 -10.71 -30.87
N ALA A 517 -31.06 -10.20 -30.83
CA ALA A 517 -32.18 -10.70 -31.63
C ALA A 517 -31.97 -10.42 -33.13
N MET A 518 -31.58 -9.19 -33.49
CA MET A 518 -31.24 -8.80 -34.87
C MET A 518 -30.08 -9.63 -35.43
N LEU A 519 -29.03 -9.89 -34.64
CA LEU A 519 -27.91 -10.76 -35.03
C LEU A 519 -28.34 -12.21 -35.22
N LYS A 520 -29.28 -12.72 -34.41
CA LYS A 520 -29.88 -14.06 -34.59
C LYS A 520 -30.74 -14.14 -35.85
N GLU A 521 -31.51 -13.08 -36.14
CA GLU A 521 -32.30 -12.97 -37.36
C GLU A 521 -31.39 -12.86 -38.60
N GLN A 522 -30.34 -12.04 -38.55
CA GLN A 522 -29.33 -11.92 -39.60
C GLN A 522 -28.57 -13.23 -39.82
N ALA A 523 -28.24 -13.97 -38.76
CA ALA A 523 -27.65 -15.30 -38.85
C ALA A 523 -28.62 -16.32 -39.47
N SER A 524 -29.91 -16.25 -39.14
CA SER A 524 -30.97 -17.08 -39.73
C SER A 524 -31.14 -16.79 -41.23
N ILE A 525 -31.23 -15.51 -41.61
CA ILE A 525 -31.27 -15.05 -43.01
C ILE A 525 -30.02 -15.51 -43.77
N THR A 526 -28.84 -15.40 -43.16
CA THR A 526 -27.58 -15.86 -43.77
C THR A 526 -27.55 -17.38 -43.94
N ALA A 527 -28.04 -18.16 -42.97
CA ALA A 527 -28.12 -19.61 -43.04
C ALA A 527 -29.12 -20.08 -44.12
N ASN A 528 -30.27 -19.41 -44.22
CA ASN A 528 -31.28 -19.64 -45.26
C ASN A 528 -30.71 -19.31 -46.65
N HIS A 529 -30.08 -18.14 -46.81
CA HIS A 529 -29.47 -17.75 -48.08
C HIS A 529 -28.32 -18.68 -48.51
N GLN A 530 -27.52 -19.17 -47.56
CA GLN A 530 -26.55 -20.24 -47.84
C GLN A 530 -27.22 -21.56 -48.25
N SER A 531 -28.45 -21.84 -47.79
CA SER A 531 -29.20 -23.02 -48.27
C SER A 531 -29.69 -22.80 -49.69
N GLU A 532 -30.33 -21.66 -49.97
CA GLU A 532 -30.75 -21.25 -51.32
C GLU A 532 -29.59 -21.31 -52.32
N GLN A 533 -28.40 -20.82 -51.95
CA GLN A 533 -27.18 -20.92 -52.76
C GLN A 533 -26.77 -22.39 -52.98
N ARG A 534 -26.81 -23.25 -51.95
CA ARG A 534 -26.48 -24.68 -52.09
C ARG A 534 -27.47 -25.40 -53.02
N ASP A 535 -28.76 -25.09 -52.91
CA ASP A 535 -29.81 -25.69 -53.74
C ASP A 535 -29.78 -25.16 -55.18
N MET A 536 -29.48 -23.88 -55.40
CA MET A 536 -29.23 -23.32 -56.74
C MET A 536 -27.97 -23.93 -57.39
N ILE A 537 -26.87 -24.07 -56.63
CA ILE A 537 -25.66 -24.77 -57.10
C ILE A 537 -25.95 -26.23 -57.43
N ARG A 538 -26.86 -26.88 -56.71
CA ARG A 538 -27.33 -28.23 -57.01
C ARG A 538 -28.13 -28.27 -58.31
N GLN A 539 -29.11 -27.39 -58.48
CA GLN A 539 -29.91 -27.29 -59.72
C GLN A 539 -29.01 -27.04 -60.94
N LEU A 540 -28.09 -26.08 -60.87
CA LEU A 540 -27.14 -25.80 -61.95
C LEU A 540 -26.20 -26.99 -62.27
N ARG A 541 -25.87 -27.83 -61.28
CA ARG A 541 -25.11 -29.08 -61.51
C ARG A 541 -25.96 -30.16 -62.17
N GLU A 542 -27.22 -30.28 -61.78
CA GLU A 542 -28.16 -31.23 -62.37
C GLU A 542 -28.52 -30.82 -63.82
N GLU A 543 -28.69 -29.52 -64.11
CA GLU A 543 -28.82 -28.97 -65.46
C GLU A 543 -27.57 -29.18 -66.32
N LEU A 544 -26.37 -28.87 -65.81
CA LEU A 544 -25.11 -29.09 -66.53
C LEU A 544 -24.85 -30.59 -66.80
N GLN A 545 -25.34 -31.48 -65.94
CA GLN A 545 -25.28 -32.91 -66.18
C GLN A 545 -26.27 -33.35 -67.27
N GLN A 546 -27.53 -32.90 -67.22
CA GLN A 546 -28.52 -33.15 -68.28
C GLN A 546 -28.04 -32.64 -69.65
N GLN A 547 -27.41 -31.46 -69.71
CA GLN A 547 -26.83 -30.93 -70.94
C GLN A 547 -25.67 -31.79 -71.48
N ARG A 548 -24.81 -32.34 -70.59
CA ARG A 548 -23.74 -33.26 -70.99
C ARG A 548 -24.30 -34.57 -71.54
N ASP A 549 -25.30 -35.12 -70.87
CA ASP A 549 -25.92 -36.38 -71.26
C ASP A 549 -26.66 -36.23 -72.61
N MET A 550 -27.40 -35.14 -72.81
CA MET A 550 -28.02 -34.81 -74.10
C MET A 550 -26.99 -34.60 -75.22
N VAL A 551 -25.83 -34.00 -74.92
CA VAL A 551 -24.72 -33.86 -75.90
C VAL A 551 -24.08 -35.21 -76.21
N ALA A 552 -23.96 -36.13 -75.25
CA ALA A 552 -23.47 -37.48 -75.48
C ALA A 552 -24.45 -38.29 -76.36
N ASP A 553 -25.75 -38.21 -76.09
CA ASP A 553 -26.79 -38.86 -76.90
C ASP A 553 -26.82 -38.32 -78.35
N MET A 554 -26.72 -37.00 -78.53
CA MET A 554 -26.59 -36.40 -79.87
C MET A 554 -25.31 -36.84 -80.60
N GLN A 555 -24.21 -37.09 -79.89
CA GLN A 555 -22.99 -37.65 -80.50
C GLN A 555 -23.17 -39.11 -80.91
N LEU A 556 -23.82 -39.93 -80.08
CA LEU A 556 -24.16 -41.33 -80.40
C LEU A 556 -25.12 -41.43 -81.59
N GLU A 557 -26.12 -40.55 -81.68
CA GLU A 557 -27.02 -40.49 -82.83
C GLU A 557 -26.29 -40.01 -84.10
N LYS A 558 -25.46 -38.96 -84.00
CA LYS A 558 -24.63 -38.50 -85.12
C LYS A 558 -23.73 -39.62 -85.67
N ASP A 559 -23.07 -40.38 -84.81
CA ASP A 559 -22.22 -41.51 -85.22
C ASP A 559 -23.02 -42.65 -85.84
N LYS A 560 -24.24 -42.90 -85.36
CA LYS A 560 -25.19 -43.85 -85.96
C LYS A 560 -25.63 -43.41 -87.35
N LEU A 561 -25.97 -42.13 -87.53
CA LEU A 561 -26.33 -41.54 -88.82
C LEU A 561 -25.15 -41.52 -89.80
N LEU A 562 -23.93 -41.24 -89.34
CA LEU A 562 -22.72 -41.34 -90.17
C LEU A 562 -22.44 -42.77 -90.66
N LYS A 563 -22.64 -43.78 -89.79
CA LYS A 563 -22.54 -45.19 -90.17
C LYS A 563 -23.61 -45.58 -91.20
N GLN A 564 -24.86 -45.17 -91.01
CA GLN A 564 -25.95 -45.40 -91.96
C GLN A 564 -25.68 -44.70 -93.30
N LYS A 565 -25.21 -43.45 -93.28
CA LYS A 565 -24.82 -42.71 -94.50
C LYS A 565 -23.72 -43.47 -95.26
N SER A 566 -22.66 -43.91 -94.58
CA SER A 566 -21.57 -44.64 -95.22
C SER A 566 -22.03 -45.98 -95.84
N GLN A 567 -22.95 -46.70 -95.18
CA GLN A 567 -23.57 -47.90 -95.72
C GLN A 567 -24.41 -47.61 -96.98
N LEU A 568 -25.18 -46.51 -96.99
CA LEU A 568 -25.95 -46.09 -98.16
C LEU A 568 -25.03 -45.63 -99.32
N GLU A 569 -23.93 -44.93 -99.02
CA GLU A 569 -22.93 -44.54 -100.03
C GLU A 569 -22.27 -45.78 -100.68
N GLN A 570 -21.96 -46.82 -99.89
CA GLN A 570 -21.46 -48.11 -100.41
C GLN A 570 -22.52 -48.86 -101.25
N GLN A 571 -23.79 -48.85 -100.84
CA GLN A 571 -24.87 -49.44 -101.65
C GLN A 571 -25.07 -48.69 -102.97
N VAL A 572 -24.99 -47.35 -102.95
CA VAL A 572 -25.09 -46.52 -104.16
C VAL A 572 -23.88 -46.70 -105.07
N SER A 573 -22.66 -46.88 -104.55
CA SER A 573 -21.50 -47.21 -105.40
C SER A 573 -21.67 -48.60 -106.02
N PHE A 574 -22.03 -49.62 -105.24
CA PHE A 574 -22.28 -50.97 -105.76
C PHE A 574 -23.35 -51.00 -106.86
N VAL A 575 -24.46 -50.28 -106.69
CA VAL A 575 -25.51 -50.16 -107.72
C VAL A 575 -25.00 -49.42 -108.96
N LYS A 576 -24.18 -48.35 -108.80
CA LYS A 576 -23.56 -47.65 -109.94
C LYS A 576 -22.58 -48.56 -110.70
N ASP A 577 -21.73 -49.30 -110.00
CA ASP A 577 -20.73 -50.19 -110.61
C ASP A 577 -21.43 -51.36 -111.33
N ASN A 578 -22.48 -51.93 -110.74
CA ASN A 578 -23.29 -52.98 -111.35
C ASN A 578 -24.06 -52.48 -112.59
N ALA A 579 -24.63 -51.26 -112.52
CA ALA A 579 -25.28 -50.62 -113.65
C ALA A 579 -24.29 -50.29 -114.77
N ALA A 580 -23.10 -49.78 -114.43
CA ALA A 580 -22.03 -49.49 -115.39
C ALA A 580 -21.55 -50.77 -116.10
N ALA A 581 -21.27 -51.85 -115.36
CA ALA A 581 -20.90 -53.14 -115.92
C ALA A 581 -22.03 -53.76 -116.79
N THR A 582 -23.28 -53.52 -116.42
CA THR A 582 -24.45 -53.95 -117.23
C THR A 582 -24.58 -53.14 -118.51
N ILE A 583 -24.40 -51.81 -118.46
CA ILE A 583 -24.36 -50.92 -119.62
C ILE A 583 -23.19 -51.30 -120.54
N GLU A 584 -22.00 -51.56 -120.00
CA GLU A 584 -20.85 -51.99 -120.80
C GLU A 584 -21.11 -53.33 -121.49
N ARG A 585 -21.66 -54.32 -120.77
CA ARG A 585 -22.06 -55.62 -121.35
C ARG A 585 -23.10 -55.45 -122.45
N LEU A 586 -24.10 -54.59 -122.26
CA LEU A 586 -25.14 -54.31 -123.27
C LEU A 586 -24.56 -53.57 -124.49
N THR A 587 -23.64 -52.63 -124.30
CA THR A 587 -22.92 -51.95 -125.38
C THR A 587 -22.08 -52.93 -126.19
N ARG A 588 -21.28 -53.78 -125.55
CA ARG A 588 -20.50 -54.84 -126.21
C ARG A 588 -21.39 -55.82 -126.99
N TYR A 589 -22.56 -56.20 -126.45
CA TYR A 589 -23.51 -57.04 -127.20
C TYR A 589 -24.13 -56.31 -128.40
N ARG A 590 -24.42 -55.01 -128.26
CA ARG A 590 -24.90 -54.18 -129.37
C ARG A 590 -23.84 -54.07 -130.47
N GLU A 591 -22.59 -53.82 -130.12
CA GLU A 591 -21.45 -53.76 -131.06
C GLU A 591 -21.29 -55.08 -131.82
N GLN A 592 -21.29 -56.22 -131.11
CA GLN A 592 -21.25 -57.55 -131.73
C GLN A 592 -22.46 -57.84 -132.63
N ALA A 593 -23.65 -57.35 -132.26
CA ALA A 593 -24.84 -57.46 -133.10
C ALA A 593 -24.73 -56.59 -134.36
N GLN A 594 -24.18 -55.37 -134.25
CA GLN A 594 -23.92 -54.48 -135.39
C GLN A 594 -22.86 -55.06 -136.33
N GLU A 595 -21.72 -55.56 -135.83
CA GLU A 595 -20.74 -56.30 -136.65
C GLU A 595 -21.38 -57.49 -137.39
N LYS A 596 -22.29 -58.21 -136.71
CA LYS A 596 -22.95 -59.38 -137.30
C LYS A 596 -23.97 -58.98 -138.37
N ILE A 597 -24.66 -57.86 -138.18
CA ILE A 597 -25.54 -57.26 -139.21
C ILE A 597 -24.69 -56.82 -140.40
N GLU A 598 -23.62 -56.05 -140.19
CA GLU A 598 -22.74 -55.58 -141.26
C GLU A 598 -22.13 -56.76 -142.05
N ARG A 599 -21.67 -57.82 -141.37
CA ARG A 599 -21.18 -59.05 -142.02
C ARG A 599 -22.27 -59.85 -142.76
N LEU A 600 -23.55 -59.66 -142.42
CA LEU A 600 -24.68 -60.25 -143.14
C LEU A 600 -25.09 -59.36 -144.33
N GLU A 601 -25.05 -58.04 -144.19
CA GLU A 601 -25.26 -57.07 -145.26
C GLU A 601 -24.17 -57.20 -146.33
N GLN A 602 -22.90 -57.31 -145.94
CA GLN A 602 -21.79 -57.63 -146.85
C GLN A 602 -22.00 -58.98 -147.58
N LYS A 603 -22.61 -59.98 -146.92
CA LYS A 603 -22.95 -61.27 -147.55
C LYS A 603 -24.20 -61.22 -148.44
N LEU A 604 -25.10 -60.27 -148.22
CA LEU A 604 -26.31 -60.07 -149.02
C LEU A 604 -26.03 -59.19 -150.23
N GLY A 605 -25.31 -58.08 -150.07
CA GLY A 605 -24.74 -57.31 -151.19
C GLY A 605 -23.66 -58.09 -151.96
N GLY A 606 -23.03 -59.07 -151.30
CA GLY A 606 -22.15 -60.06 -151.91
C GLY A 606 -22.86 -61.25 -152.58
N ARG A 607 -24.20 -61.31 -152.58
CA ARG A 607 -24.93 -62.19 -153.51
C ARG A 607 -24.96 -61.52 -154.89
N PRO A 608 -24.47 -62.16 -155.96
CA PRO A 608 -24.74 -61.68 -157.31
C PRO A 608 -26.25 -61.77 -157.59
N SER A 609 -26.75 -60.94 -158.49
CA SER A 609 -28.18 -60.86 -158.87
C SER A 609 -28.68 -62.05 -159.73
N ASP A 610 -28.06 -63.22 -159.59
CA ASP A 610 -28.27 -64.44 -160.38
C ASP A 610 -29.03 -65.54 -159.59
N GLN A 611 -29.89 -65.15 -158.66
CA GLN A 611 -30.97 -66.01 -158.17
C GLN A 611 -32.15 -65.20 -157.64
N LEU A 612 -33.28 -65.31 -158.35
CA LEU A 612 -34.64 -64.98 -157.92
C LEU A 612 -35.11 -65.94 -156.82
#